data_AF-A0A816FWW0-F1
#
_entry.id   AF-A0A816FWW0-F1
#
_cell.length_a   1.000
_cell.length_b   1.000
_cell.length_c   1.000
_cell.angle_alpha   90.00
_cell.angle_beta   90.00
_cell.angle_gamma   90.00
#
_symmetry.space_group_name_H-M   'P 1'
#
loop_
_entity.id
_entity.type
_entity.pdbx_description
1 polymer ?
#
loop_
_entity_poly.entity_id
_entity_poly.type
_entity_poly.pdbx_seq_one_letter_code
_entity_poly.pdbx_strand_id
1 'polypeptide(L)'
;CLSGWTGATCQLFQGMITTTAPTTPSVGITCANRPCINGGTCFNNGDSYFCYCGPTNTFTGTNCEIISSTLVPNCPLNCAPGYCVPSGSTTHPYACMCRGTLHLTSCN
;
A
#
# COMPACT_ATOMS: atom_id res chain seq x y z
N CYS A 1 -5.50 6.61 -33.94
CA CYS A 1 -5.08 5.20 -34.00
C CYS A 1 -5.64 4.54 -35.25
N LEU A 2 -5.21 3.33 -35.63
CA LEU A 2 -5.83 2.53 -36.70
C LEU A 2 -7.34 2.34 -36.43
N SER A 3 -8.13 2.12 -37.48
CA SER A 3 -9.59 1.95 -37.39
C SER A 3 -9.96 0.91 -36.32
N GLY A 4 -10.65 1.36 -35.27
CA GLY A 4 -11.03 0.51 -34.13
C GLY A 4 -10.08 0.53 -32.93
N TRP A 5 -9.11 1.46 -32.86
CA TRP A 5 -8.24 1.64 -31.69
C TRP A 5 -8.42 3.02 -31.03
N THR A 6 -8.31 3.08 -29.70
CA THR A 6 -8.47 4.30 -28.89
C THR A 6 -7.43 4.39 -27.76
N GLY A 7 -7.38 5.54 -27.06
CA GLY A 7 -6.44 5.86 -25.98
C GLY A 7 -5.28 6.77 -26.41
N ALA A 8 -4.63 7.41 -25.43
CA ALA A 8 -3.51 8.36 -25.65
C ALA A 8 -2.31 7.73 -26.39
N THR A 9 -2.19 6.40 -26.34
CA THR A 9 -1.12 5.61 -26.97
C THR A 9 -1.67 4.49 -27.85
N CYS A 10 -2.95 4.54 -28.24
CA CYS A 10 -3.54 3.60 -29.20
C CYS A 10 -3.48 2.11 -28.83
N GLN A 11 -3.51 1.79 -27.54
CA GLN A 11 -3.39 0.43 -27.02
C GLN A 11 -4.74 -0.26 -26.72
N LEU A 12 -5.87 0.44 -26.86
CA LEU A 12 -7.19 -0.12 -26.55
C LEU A 12 -7.94 -0.45 -27.84
N PHE A 13 -8.32 -1.71 -28.05
CA PHE A 13 -9.13 -2.14 -29.19
C PHE A 13 -10.63 -2.00 -28.88
N GLN A 14 -11.36 -1.24 -29.71
CA GLN A 14 -12.78 -0.93 -29.56
C GLN A 14 -13.69 -2.18 -29.56
N GLY A 15 -13.16 -3.33 -30.01
CA GLY A 15 -13.83 -4.65 -29.95
C GLY A 15 -13.55 -5.49 -28.69
N MET A 16 -12.65 -5.05 -27.80
CA MET A 16 -12.46 -5.65 -26.46
C MET A 16 -13.14 -4.84 -25.35
N ILE A 17 -13.79 -3.73 -25.72
CA ILE A 17 -14.67 -3.01 -24.82
C ILE A 17 -16.01 -3.73 -24.86
N THR A 18 -16.20 -4.72 -23.98
CA THR A 18 -17.56 -5.12 -23.61
C THR A 18 -18.27 -3.85 -23.18
N THR A 19 -19.25 -3.39 -23.94
CA THR A 19 -20.02 -2.16 -23.67
C THR A 19 -20.93 -2.27 -22.45
N THR A 20 -20.68 -3.22 -21.54
CA THR A 20 -20.82 -2.87 -20.15
C THR A 20 -19.67 -1.91 -19.85
N ALA A 21 -19.99 -0.61 -19.84
CA ALA A 21 -19.30 0.27 -18.90
C ALA A 21 -19.05 -0.50 -17.60
N PRO A 22 -18.00 -0.22 -16.82
CA PRO A 22 -18.02 -0.59 -15.43
C PRO A 22 -19.21 0.15 -14.79
N THR A 23 -20.40 -0.43 -14.91
CA THR A 23 -21.34 -0.56 -13.81
C THR A 23 -20.80 -1.67 -12.91
N THR A 24 -19.49 -1.67 -12.61
CA THR A 24 -19.20 -1.68 -11.19
C THR A 24 -20.08 -0.56 -10.65
N PRO A 25 -20.96 -0.80 -9.68
CA PRO A 25 -21.36 0.32 -8.86
C PRO A 25 -20.04 1.05 -8.61
N SER A 26 -20.03 2.37 -8.74
CA SER A 26 -19.20 3.14 -7.85
C SER A 26 -19.60 2.71 -6.43
N VAL A 27 -19.13 1.53 -6.03
CA VAL A 27 -18.40 1.33 -4.81
C VAL A 27 -17.31 2.37 -4.94
N GLY A 28 -17.69 3.64 -4.72
CA GLY A 28 -16.74 4.61 -4.23
C GLY A 28 -16.10 3.81 -3.12
N ILE A 29 -14.82 3.47 -3.31
CA ILE A 29 -14.04 2.87 -2.25
C ILE A 29 -13.99 4.03 -1.28
N THR A 30 -15.02 4.09 -0.47
CA THR A 30 -15.30 5.12 0.50
C THR A 30 -14.88 4.48 1.80
N CYS A 31 -14.86 5.28 2.84
CA CYS A 31 -14.58 4.74 4.16
C CYS A 31 -15.59 3.68 4.64
N ALA A 32 -16.73 3.55 3.96
CA ALA A 32 -17.70 2.47 4.19
C ALA A 32 -17.08 1.07 4.03
N ASN A 33 -16.14 0.89 3.11
CA ASN A 33 -15.46 -0.39 2.90
C ASN A 33 -14.26 -0.62 3.81
N ARG A 34 -13.98 0.32 4.73
CA ARG A 34 -12.82 0.28 5.64
C ARG A 34 -11.51 -0.08 4.90
N PRO A 35 -11.16 0.65 3.82
CA PRO A 35 -10.00 0.31 2.99
C PRO A 35 -8.66 0.54 3.73
N CYS A 36 -8.61 1.46 4.69
CA CYS A 36 -7.40 1.72 5.48
C CYS A 36 -7.15 0.61 6.49
N ILE A 37 -5.95 0.04 6.47
CA ILE A 37 -5.51 -1.01 7.39
C ILE A 37 -4.46 -0.49 8.38
N ASN A 38 -3.98 -1.35 9.29
CA ASN A 38 -2.94 -1.03 10.28
C ASN A 38 -3.23 0.19 11.17
N GLY A 39 -4.51 0.45 11.46
CA GLY A 39 -4.93 1.58 12.29
C GLY A 39 -4.99 2.92 11.56
N GLY A 40 -4.90 2.91 10.21
CA GLY A 40 -5.12 4.11 9.40
C GLY A 40 -6.54 4.66 9.55
N THR A 41 -6.65 5.99 9.61
CA THR A 41 -7.94 6.71 9.62
C THR A 41 -8.37 7.01 8.19
N CYS A 42 -9.57 6.58 7.83
CA CYS A 42 -10.11 6.84 6.50
C CYS A 42 -10.85 8.16 6.44
N PHE A 43 -10.64 8.90 5.35
CA PHE A 43 -11.38 10.11 5.01
C PHE A 43 -12.04 9.99 3.63
N ASN A 44 -13.32 10.34 3.54
CA ASN A 44 -14.03 10.40 2.28
C ASN A 44 -13.66 11.68 1.52
N ASN A 45 -13.45 11.56 0.22
CA ASN A 45 -13.14 12.64 -0.70
C ASN A 45 -14.01 12.51 -1.96
N GLY A 46 -15.27 12.92 -1.85
CA GLY A 46 -16.27 12.73 -2.91
C GLY A 46 -16.51 11.24 -3.19
N ASP A 47 -16.31 10.82 -4.43
CA ASP A 47 -16.38 9.41 -4.87
C ASP A 47 -15.10 8.60 -4.57
N SER A 48 -14.14 9.20 -3.88
CA SER A 48 -12.84 8.62 -3.54
C SER A 48 -12.58 8.64 -2.03
N TYR A 49 -11.48 8.03 -1.60
CA TYR A 49 -11.03 8.05 -0.21
C TYR A 49 -9.54 8.38 -0.16
N PHE A 50 -9.09 8.82 1.00
CA PHE A 50 -7.68 8.76 1.34
C PHE A 50 -7.50 8.22 2.76
N CYS A 51 -6.41 7.51 2.97
CA CYS A 51 -6.03 6.98 4.27
C CYS A 51 -4.97 7.87 4.91
N TYR A 52 -5.24 8.32 6.13
CA TYR A 52 -4.24 8.89 7.01
C TYR A 52 -3.67 7.77 7.88
N CYS A 53 -2.43 7.37 7.62
CA CYS A 53 -1.80 6.24 8.29
C CYS A 53 -1.27 6.53 9.71
N GLY A 54 -1.74 7.62 10.30
CA GLY A 54 -1.39 8.03 11.66
C GLY A 54 -0.13 8.92 11.74
N PRO A 55 0.14 9.48 12.92
CA PRO A 55 1.20 10.47 13.13
C PRO A 55 2.61 9.88 13.15
N THR A 56 2.74 8.57 13.33
CA THR A 56 4.05 7.90 13.43
C THR A 56 4.64 7.59 12.05
N ASN A 57 3.87 7.78 10.96
CA ASN A 57 4.22 7.49 9.57
C ASN A 57 4.83 6.07 9.35
N THR A 58 4.68 5.18 10.33
CA THR A 58 5.20 3.81 10.34
C THR A 58 4.52 2.96 9.28
N PHE A 59 3.31 3.35 8.89
CA PHE A 59 2.55 2.76 7.80
C PHE A 59 2.35 3.81 6.71
N THR A 60 2.49 3.40 5.45
CA THR A 60 2.38 4.20 4.23
C THR A 60 1.70 3.37 3.14
N GLY A 61 1.57 3.90 1.92
CA GLY A 61 0.76 3.28 0.87
C GLY A 61 -0.68 3.81 0.88
N THR A 62 -1.43 3.49 -0.18
CA THR A 62 -2.79 4.03 -0.40
C THR A 62 -3.75 3.61 0.71
N ASN A 63 -3.51 2.44 1.30
CA ASN A 63 -4.33 1.82 2.34
C ASN A 63 -3.58 1.66 3.66
N CYS A 64 -2.40 2.27 3.83
CA CYS A 64 -1.51 2.03 4.99
C CYS A 64 -1.01 0.58 5.07
N GLU A 65 -0.86 -0.06 3.92
CA GLU A 65 -0.41 -1.45 3.77
C GLU A 65 1.11 -1.61 3.79
N ILE A 66 1.84 -0.53 3.53
CA ILE A 66 3.31 -0.53 3.46
C ILE A 66 3.84 -0.14 4.83
N ILE A 67 4.79 -0.90 5.37
CA ILE A 67 5.50 -0.52 6.60
C ILE A 67 6.72 0.32 6.19
N SER A 68 6.76 1.60 6.59
CA SER A 68 7.86 2.50 6.28
C SER A 68 9.03 2.26 7.23
N SER A 69 9.95 1.40 6.78
CA SER A 69 11.19 1.05 7.49
C SER A 69 12.12 2.24 7.77
N THR A 70 11.97 3.35 7.04
CA THR A 70 12.75 4.60 7.18
C THR A 70 12.44 5.38 8.46
N LEU A 71 11.34 5.06 9.15
CA LEU A 71 10.90 5.74 10.37
C LEU A 71 10.97 4.86 11.60
N VAL A 72 11.59 3.68 11.48
CA VAL A 72 12.09 2.95 12.64
C VAL A 72 13.40 3.65 13.03
N PRO A 73 13.45 4.46 14.10
CA PRO A 73 14.57 5.36 14.40
C PRO A 73 15.91 4.63 14.67
N ASN A 74 15.95 3.30 14.60
CA ASN A 74 17.14 2.47 14.78
C ASN A 74 17.23 1.29 13.80
N CYS A 75 16.56 1.34 12.63
CA CYS A 75 16.65 0.24 11.65
C CYS A 75 18.08 0.17 11.07
N PRO A 76 18.83 -0.90 11.34
CA PRO A 76 20.26 -0.94 11.04
C PRO A 76 20.44 -1.41 9.58
N LEU A 77 21.45 -0.87 8.91
CA LEU A 77 21.66 -1.06 7.46
C LEU A 77 21.82 -2.54 7.04
N ASN A 78 22.21 -3.41 7.97
CA ASN A 78 22.33 -4.86 7.83
C ASN A 78 20.96 -5.59 7.74
N CYS A 79 19.85 -4.86 7.82
CA CYS A 79 18.52 -5.37 7.56
C CYS A 79 18.18 -5.39 6.06
N ALA A 80 18.99 -4.80 5.18
CA ALA A 80 18.79 -4.87 3.72
C ALA A 80 19.14 -6.27 3.18
N PRO A 81 18.33 -6.88 2.29
CA PRO A 81 17.19 -6.32 1.53
C PRO A 81 15.80 -6.49 2.20
N GLY A 82 15.74 -6.80 3.49
CA GLY A 82 14.51 -6.90 4.27
C GLY A 82 14.00 -5.56 4.83
N TYR A 83 12.97 -5.62 5.67
CA TYR A 83 12.38 -4.46 6.34
C TYR A 83 12.24 -4.69 7.85
N CYS A 84 12.39 -3.62 8.63
CA CYS A 84 12.24 -3.67 10.07
C CYS A 84 10.76 -3.72 10.49
N VAL A 85 10.42 -4.60 11.42
CA VAL A 85 9.10 -4.72 12.08
C VAL A 85 9.25 -4.52 13.59
N PRO A 86 8.27 -3.94 14.29
CA PRO A 86 8.36 -3.77 15.74
C PRO A 86 8.38 -5.13 16.46
N SER A 87 9.38 -5.36 17.32
CA SER A 87 9.52 -6.63 18.07
C SER A 87 8.92 -6.57 19.48
N GLY A 88 8.50 -5.39 19.95
CA GLY A 88 7.92 -5.22 21.30
C GLY A 88 8.91 -5.42 22.46
N SER A 89 10.20 -5.62 22.18
CA SER A 89 11.24 -5.73 23.20
C SER A 89 11.85 -4.36 23.51
N THR A 90 12.08 -4.08 24.79
CA THR A 90 12.82 -2.89 25.25
C THR A 90 14.30 -2.96 24.90
N THR A 91 14.85 -4.16 24.69
CA THR A 91 16.26 -4.39 24.34
C THR A 91 16.48 -4.44 22.82
N HIS A 92 15.50 -4.95 22.07
CA HIS A 92 15.49 -4.98 20.61
C HIS A 92 14.15 -4.43 20.11
N PRO A 93 14.02 -3.11 19.86
CA PRO A 93 12.72 -2.50 19.53
C PRO A 93 12.20 -2.91 18.15
N TYR A 94 13.04 -3.52 17.32
CA TYR A 94 12.71 -4.01 15.98
C TYR A 94 13.29 -5.42 15.75
N ALA A 95 12.71 -6.11 14.78
CA ALA A 95 13.20 -7.34 14.17
C ALA A 95 13.27 -7.16 12.65
N CYS A 96 14.10 -7.92 11.96
CA CYS A 96 14.27 -7.86 10.51
C CYS A 96 13.42 -8.93 9.82
N MET A 97 12.51 -8.51 8.94
CA MET A 97 11.77 -9.44 8.10
C MET A 97 12.48 -9.59 6.74
N CYS A 98 13.08 -10.76 6.51
CA CYS A 98 13.97 -11.05 5.39
C CYS A 98 13.34 -12.14 4.52
N ARG A 99 12.98 -11.86 3.25
CA ARG A 99 12.39 -12.89 2.34
C ARG A 99 11.21 -13.68 2.93
N GLY A 100 10.46 -13.08 3.87
CA GLY A 100 9.34 -13.72 4.57
C GLY A 100 9.67 -14.42 5.89
N THR A 101 10.94 -14.43 6.35
CA THR A 101 11.34 -14.95 7.66
C THR A 101 11.64 -13.83 8.64
N LEU A 102 11.36 -14.07 9.93
CA LEU A 102 11.66 -13.13 11.01
C LEU A 102 13.06 -13.43 11.57
N HIS A 103 13.98 -12.48 11.44
CA HIS A 103 15.32 -12.48 12.03
C HIS A 103 15.41 -11.41 13.13
N LEU A 104 16.32 -11.60 14.11
CA LEU A 104 16.40 -10.69 15.25
C LEU A 104 17.00 -9.32 14.88
N THR A 105 18.16 -9.29 14.21
CA THR A 105 18.90 -8.03 13.99
C THR A 105 19.48 -7.85 12.59
N SER A 106 19.54 -8.88 11.75
CA SER A 106 20.16 -8.84 10.40
C SER A 106 19.50 -9.77 9.39
N CYS A 107 19.63 -9.43 8.10
CA CYS A 107 19.30 -10.32 6.97
C CYS A 107 20.53 -11.00 6.34
N ASN A 108 21.72 -10.82 6.95
CA ASN A 108 22.96 -11.53 6.63
C ASN A 108 22.94 -12.91 7.29
#